data_AF-T1H3A6-F1
#
_entry.id   AF-T1H3A6-F1
#
_cell.length_a   1.000
_cell.length_b   1.000
_cell.length_c   1.000
_cell.angle_alpha   90.00
_cell.angle_beta   90.00
_cell.angle_gamma   90.00
#
_symmetry.space_group_name_H-M   'P 1'
#
loop_
_entity.id
_entity.type
_entity.pdbx_description
1 polymer ?
#
loop_
_entity_poly.entity_id
_entity_poly.type
_entity_poly.pdbx_seq_one_letter_code
_entity_poly.pdbx_strand_id
1 'polypeptide(L)'
;MTTEDVVLEFKEKGNESFKNGKWEEAIEYYTKAIINGEHHKQLAVLYKNRAAAYLKINDFDSALADSTATLFRRSQAYESIGKYEEAYKDAVDLLKSDPNNKTVQPILERLHKITQQRATENAQTSTKVNKMINLAFDLTQPIDKRKSAMNNIVVLAREDVGADLLVKEGIF
;
A
#
# COMPACT_ATOMS: atom_id res chain seq x y z
N MET A 1 2.08 19.63 28.05
CA MET A 1 2.17 18.42 27.22
C MET A 1 1.44 18.68 25.93
N THR A 2 2.06 18.37 24.81
CA THR A 2 1.40 18.41 23.51
C THR A 2 0.48 17.20 23.35
N THR A 3 -0.46 17.27 22.42
CA THR A 3 -1.31 16.11 22.07
C THR A 3 -0.48 14.90 21.63
N GLU A 4 0.69 15.12 21.01
CA GLU A 4 1.63 14.08 20.61
C GLU A 4 2.25 13.37 21.83
N ASP A 5 2.62 14.11 22.88
CA ASP A 5 3.17 13.54 24.11
C ASP A 5 2.15 12.65 24.82
N VAL A 6 0.88 13.08 24.88
CA VAL A 6 -0.21 12.35 25.55
C VAL A 6 -0.48 11.00 24.86
N VAL A 7 -0.51 10.98 23.53
CA VAL A 7 -0.71 9.74 22.76
C VAL A 7 0.44 8.75 23.00
N LEU A 8 1.68 9.24 23.00
CA LEU A 8 2.84 8.40 23.24
C LEU A 8 2.89 7.87 24.67
N GLU A 9 2.53 8.68 25.66
CA GLU A 9 2.46 8.25 27.06
C GLU A 9 1.46 7.10 27.25
N PHE A 10 0.22 7.27 26.74
CA PHE A 10 -0.79 6.21 26.83
C PHE A 10 -0.40 4.96 26.05
N LYS A 11 0.24 5.11 24.88
CA LYS A 11 0.78 3.98 24.12
C LYS A 11 1.80 3.19 24.95
N GLU A 12 2.73 3.86 25.63
CA GLU A 12 3.73 3.17 26.45
C GLU A 12 3.10 2.49 27.68
N LYS A 13 2.14 3.13 28.36
CA LYS A 13 1.38 2.48 29.45
C LYS A 13 0.61 1.25 28.99
N GLY A 14 0.01 1.32 27.80
CA GLY A 14 -0.65 0.18 27.17
C GLY A 14 0.33 -0.95 26.87
N ASN A 15 1.50 -0.63 26.32
CA ASN A 15 2.56 -1.60 26.05
C ASN A 15 3.09 -2.27 27.33
N GLU A 16 3.27 -1.52 28.40
CA GLU A 16 3.68 -2.04 29.70
C GLU A 16 2.62 -2.99 30.28
N SER A 17 1.35 -2.58 30.27
CA SER A 17 0.23 -3.38 30.74
C SER A 17 0.11 -4.69 29.95
N PHE A 18 0.27 -4.62 28.62
CA PHE A 18 0.28 -5.79 27.75
C PHE A 18 1.43 -6.74 28.10
N LYS A 19 2.66 -6.23 28.29
CA LYS A 19 3.80 -7.07 28.69
C LYS A 19 3.58 -7.77 30.03
N ASN A 20 2.88 -7.12 30.95
CA ASN A 20 2.56 -7.64 32.28
C ASN A 20 1.34 -8.56 32.33
N GLY A 21 0.73 -8.88 31.19
CA GLY A 21 -0.44 -9.75 31.13
C GLY A 21 -1.75 -9.11 31.57
N LYS A 22 -1.77 -7.78 31.72
CA LYS A 22 -2.95 -7.01 32.11
C LYS A 22 -3.66 -6.51 30.85
N TRP A 23 -4.40 -7.40 30.20
CA TRP A 23 -4.96 -7.19 28.87
C TRP A 23 -6.02 -6.10 28.85
N GLU A 24 -6.93 -6.09 29.82
CA GLU A 24 -8.00 -5.10 29.94
C GLU A 24 -7.43 -3.70 30.19
N GLU A 25 -6.41 -3.59 31.05
CA GLU A 25 -5.71 -2.32 31.31
C GLU A 25 -4.98 -1.83 30.04
N ALA A 26 -4.36 -2.74 29.27
CA ALA A 26 -3.76 -2.41 27.99
C ALA A 26 -4.79 -1.86 26.99
N ILE A 27 -5.96 -2.50 26.90
CA ILE A 27 -7.07 -2.04 26.04
C ILE A 27 -7.51 -0.64 26.42
N GLU A 28 -7.66 -0.35 27.72
CA GLU A 28 -8.06 0.97 28.21
C GLU A 28 -7.04 2.05 27.81
N TYR A 29 -5.74 1.80 28.02
CA TYR A 29 -4.70 2.75 27.64
C TYR A 29 -4.59 2.95 26.12
N TYR A 30 -4.66 1.87 25.33
CA TYR A 30 -4.67 2.02 23.87
C TYR A 30 -5.90 2.79 23.39
N THR A 31 -7.06 2.59 24.01
CA THR A 31 -8.27 3.35 23.70
C THR A 31 -8.11 4.83 24.02
N LYS A 32 -7.52 5.18 25.18
CA LYS A 32 -7.17 6.57 25.50
C LYS A 32 -6.21 7.17 24.48
N ALA A 33 -5.19 6.42 24.05
CA ALA A 33 -4.26 6.88 23.03
C ALA A 33 -4.95 7.13 21.67
N ILE A 34 -5.88 6.25 21.27
CA ILE A 34 -6.66 6.38 20.03
C ILE A 34 -7.56 7.62 20.06
N ILE A 35 -8.30 7.82 21.16
CA ILE A 35 -9.21 8.97 21.33
C ILE A 35 -8.44 10.30 21.26
N ASN A 36 -7.25 10.36 21.86
CA ASN A 36 -6.42 11.56 21.82
C ASN A 36 -5.62 11.72 20.52
N GLY A 37 -5.67 10.73 19.61
CA GLY A 37 -4.75 10.58 18.48
C GLY A 37 -5.42 10.24 17.15
N GLU A 38 -6.60 10.80 16.86
CA GLU A 38 -7.40 10.46 15.67
C GLU A 38 -6.66 10.64 14.32
N HIS A 39 -5.69 11.55 14.26
CA HIS A 39 -4.83 11.77 13.09
C HIS A 39 -3.35 11.48 13.37
N HIS A 40 -3.05 10.79 14.47
CA HIS A 40 -1.68 10.53 14.87
C HIS A 40 -1.02 9.45 13.98
N LYS A 41 0.25 9.62 13.63
CA LYS A 41 1.03 8.64 12.82
C LYS A 41 1.08 7.23 13.42
N GLN A 42 0.86 7.10 14.73
CA GLN A 42 0.83 5.82 15.46
C GLN A 42 -0.55 5.15 15.49
N LEU A 43 -1.60 5.76 14.93
CA LEU A 43 -2.97 5.26 15.04
C LEU A 43 -3.12 3.81 14.57
N ALA A 44 -2.52 3.45 13.43
CA ALA A 44 -2.52 2.08 12.92
C ALA A 44 -1.83 1.09 13.88
N VAL A 45 -0.75 1.52 14.54
CA VAL A 45 -0.04 0.71 15.55
C VAL A 45 -0.89 0.52 16.79
N LEU A 46 -1.61 1.56 17.22
CA LEU A 46 -2.51 1.50 18.37
C LEU A 46 -3.67 0.52 18.15
N TYR A 47 -4.35 0.60 17.01
CA TYR A 47 -5.40 -0.36 16.65
C TYR A 47 -4.86 -1.79 16.58
N LYS A 48 -3.69 -2.00 15.98
CA LYS A 48 -3.05 -3.33 15.94
C LYS A 48 -2.75 -3.88 17.34
N ASN A 49 -2.20 -3.05 18.23
CA ASN A 49 -1.85 -3.48 19.58
C ASN A 49 -3.10 -3.73 20.44
N ARG A 50 -4.16 -2.92 20.27
CA ARG A 50 -5.43 -3.12 20.95
C ARG A 50 -6.16 -4.37 20.44
N ALA A 51 -6.15 -4.64 19.14
CA ALA A 51 -6.62 -5.90 18.57
C ALA A 51 -5.90 -7.11 19.18
N ALA A 52 -4.57 -7.04 19.33
CA ALA A 52 -3.80 -8.10 19.97
C ALA A 52 -4.20 -8.31 21.44
N ALA A 53 -4.57 -7.25 22.16
CA ALA A 53 -5.06 -7.34 23.54
C ALA A 53 -6.47 -7.94 23.62
N TYR A 54 -7.37 -7.56 22.71
CA TYR A 54 -8.69 -8.18 22.57
C TYR A 54 -8.60 -9.68 22.30
N LEU A 55 -7.66 -10.11 21.45
CA LEU A 55 -7.40 -11.54 21.20
C LEU A 55 -6.98 -12.29 22.47
N LYS A 56 -6.30 -11.64 23.42
CA LYS A 56 -5.89 -12.29 24.69
C LYS A 56 -7.06 -12.55 25.64
N ILE A 57 -8.13 -11.77 25.53
CA ILE A 57 -9.35 -11.94 26.32
C ILE A 57 -10.48 -12.64 25.55
N ASN A 58 -10.17 -13.17 24.35
CA ASN A 58 -11.12 -13.81 23.45
C ASN A 58 -12.27 -12.91 22.96
N ASP A 59 -12.06 -11.59 22.96
CA ASP A 59 -12.98 -10.64 22.33
C ASP A 59 -12.65 -10.55 20.82
N PHE A 60 -13.11 -11.54 20.07
CA PHE A 60 -12.80 -11.67 18.64
C PHE A 60 -13.49 -10.59 17.79
N ASP A 61 -14.67 -10.13 18.20
CA ASP A 61 -15.44 -9.13 17.46
C ASP A 61 -14.73 -7.77 17.51
N SER A 62 -14.26 -7.34 18.69
CA SER A 62 -13.49 -6.10 18.83
C SER A 62 -12.13 -6.19 18.13
N ALA A 63 -11.45 -7.36 18.20
CA ALA A 63 -10.21 -7.57 17.48
C ALA A 63 -10.39 -7.49 15.95
N LEU A 64 -11.48 -8.03 15.43
CA LEU A 64 -11.84 -7.98 14.02
C LEU A 64 -12.15 -6.54 13.57
N ALA A 65 -12.90 -5.80 14.39
CA ALA A 65 -13.21 -4.39 14.10
C ALA A 65 -11.94 -3.53 13.99
N ASP A 66 -11.01 -3.65 14.94
CA ASP A 66 -9.74 -2.90 14.93
C ASP A 66 -8.84 -3.28 13.74
N SER A 67 -8.81 -4.57 13.38
CA SER A 67 -8.07 -5.07 12.22
C SER A 67 -8.64 -4.54 10.90
N THR A 68 -9.96 -4.54 10.77
CA THR A 68 -10.69 -4.01 9.61
C THR A 68 -10.44 -2.51 9.44
N ALA A 69 -10.55 -1.73 10.51
CA ALA A 69 -10.27 -0.30 10.48
C ALA A 69 -8.82 0.01 10.04
N THR A 70 -7.86 -0.82 10.47
CA THR A 70 -6.45 -0.69 10.10
C THR A 70 -6.22 -0.94 8.61
N LEU A 71 -6.78 -2.03 8.06
CA LEU A 71 -6.67 -2.35 6.64
C LEU A 71 -7.32 -1.27 5.76
N PHE A 72 -8.48 -0.76 6.17
CA PHE A 72 -9.19 0.28 5.42
C PHE A 72 -8.38 1.57 5.32
N ARG A 73 -7.85 2.06 6.45
CA ARG A 73 -7.01 3.27 6.47
C ARG A 73 -5.70 3.07 5.70
N ARG A 74 -5.11 1.87 5.76
CA ARG A 74 -3.88 1.57 5.02
C ARG A 74 -4.11 1.52 3.51
N SER A 75 -5.23 0.94 3.06
CA SER A 75 -5.64 0.96 1.64
C SER A 75 -5.75 2.40 1.11
N GLN A 76 -6.43 3.29 1.84
CA GLN A 76 -6.53 4.71 1.47
C GLN A 76 -5.19 5.44 1.45
N ALA A 77 -4.30 5.15 2.41
CA ALA A 77 -2.96 5.73 2.45
C ALA A 77 -2.12 5.28 1.24
N TYR A 78 -2.15 3.98 0.91
CA TYR A 78 -1.45 3.44 -0.26
C TYR A 78 -1.97 4.06 -1.56
N GLU A 79 -3.29 4.21 -1.68
CA GLU A 79 -3.90 4.87 -2.83
C GLU A 79 -3.42 6.34 -2.97
N SER A 80 -3.38 7.08 -1.86
CA SER A 80 -2.96 8.49 -1.84
C SER A 80 -1.50 8.70 -2.26
N ILE A 81 -0.65 7.67 -2.11
CA ILE A 81 0.76 7.69 -2.52
C ILE A 81 1.01 6.93 -3.83
N GLY A 82 -0.04 6.57 -4.58
CA GLY A 82 0.05 5.95 -5.90
C GLY A 82 0.44 4.47 -5.90
N LYS A 83 0.43 3.82 -4.73
CA LYS A 83 0.69 2.39 -4.51
C LYS A 83 -0.59 1.58 -4.65
N TYR A 84 -1.18 1.58 -5.85
CA TYR A 84 -2.52 1.02 -6.07
C TYR A 84 -2.57 -0.50 -5.92
N GLU A 85 -1.48 -1.21 -6.19
CA GLU A 85 -1.37 -2.66 -6.03
C GLU A 85 -1.45 -3.06 -4.55
N GLU A 86 -0.71 -2.37 -3.66
CA GLU A 86 -0.83 -2.56 -2.22
C GLU A 86 -2.20 -2.12 -1.68
N ALA A 87 -2.75 -1.01 -2.17
CA ALA A 87 -4.09 -0.56 -1.80
C ALA A 87 -5.17 -1.59 -2.18
N TYR A 88 -5.06 -2.18 -3.37
CA TYR A 88 -5.97 -3.22 -3.86
C TYR A 88 -5.89 -4.47 -3.01
N LYS A 89 -4.68 -4.91 -2.63
CA LYS A 89 -4.49 -6.06 -1.74
C LYS A 89 -5.20 -5.87 -0.41
N ASP A 90 -5.06 -4.71 0.22
CA ASP A 90 -5.76 -4.39 1.48
C ASP A 90 -7.28 -4.39 1.31
N ALA A 91 -7.79 -3.87 0.19
CA ALA A 91 -9.22 -3.90 -0.13
C ALA A 91 -9.76 -5.33 -0.36
N VAL A 92 -8.97 -6.20 -0.98
CA VAL A 92 -9.31 -7.62 -1.14
C VAL A 92 -9.35 -8.33 0.21
N ASP A 93 -8.37 -8.09 1.07
CA ASP A 93 -8.30 -8.73 2.39
C ASP A 93 -9.46 -8.26 3.30
N LEU A 94 -9.88 -7.01 3.18
CA LEU A 94 -11.10 -6.51 3.80
C LEU A 94 -12.35 -7.26 3.34
N LEU A 95 -12.53 -7.44 2.03
CA LEU A 95 -13.70 -8.16 1.50
C LEU A 95 -13.69 -9.65 1.89
N LYS A 96 -12.51 -10.27 2.03
CA LYS A 96 -12.41 -11.65 2.56
C LYS A 96 -12.87 -11.74 4.01
N SER A 97 -12.54 -10.73 4.82
CA SER A 97 -12.94 -10.68 6.23
C SER A 97 -14.43 -10.36 6.43
N ASP A 98 -15.00 -9.52 5.57
CA ASP A 98 -16.43 -9.17 5.55
C ASP A 98 -16.92 -9.12 4.08
N PRO A 99 -17.43 -10.24 3.56
CA PRO A 99 -17.89 -10.33 2.16
C PRO A 99 -19.05 -9.39 1.82
N ASN A 100 -19.80 -8.92 2.82
CA ASN A 100 -20.97 -8.06 2.64
C ASN A 100 -20.65 -6.58 2.91
N ASN A 101 -19.38 -6.22 3.02
CA ASN A 101 -18.96 -4.85 3.30
C ASN A 101 -19.25 -3.90 2.13
N LYS A 102 -20.42 -3.25 2.17
CA LYS A 102 -20.86 -2.28 1.13
C LYS A 102 -19.94 -1.07 1.00
N THR A 103 -19.13 -0.76 2.01
CA THR A 103 -18.18 0.36 1.98
C THR A 103 -16.95 0.01 1.16
N VAL A 104 -16.48 -1.24 1.21
CA VAL A 104 -15.25 -1.69 0.54
C VAL A 104 -15.49 -2.04 -0.93
N GLN A 105 -16.67 -2.55 -1.29
CA GLN A 105 -17.02 -2.92 -2.67
C GLN A 105 -16.70 -1.82 -3.72
N PRO A 106 -17.18 -0.57 -3.59
CA PRO A 106 -16.88 0.46 -4.59
C PRO A 106 -15.39 0.84 -4.64
N ILE A 107 -14.68 0.77 -3.51
CA ILE A 107 -13.24 1.03 -3.45
C ILE A 107 -12.49 -0.09 -4.20
N LEU A 108 -12.87 -1.33 -3.98
CA LEU A 108 -12.27 -2.49 -4.63
C LEU A 108 -12.47 -2.45 -6.14
N GLU A 109 -13.68 -2.14 -6.62
CA GLU A 109 -13.96 -1.97 -8.05
C GLU A 109 -13.11 -0.88 -8.69
N ARG A 110 -12.98 0.28 -8.01
CA ARG A 110 -12.14 1.38 -8.48
C ARG A 110 -10.67 0.96 -8.57
N LEU A 111 -10.13 0.38 -7.49
CA LEU A 111 -8.73 -0.06 -7.43
C LEU A 111 -8.45 -1.19 -8.43
N HIS A 112 -9.40 -2.09 -8.66
CA HIS A 112 -9.29 -3.12 -9.69
C HIS A 112 -9.13 -2.51 -11.08
N LYS A 113 -9.95 -1.52 -11.42
CA LYS A 113 -9.88 -0.83 -12.71
C LYS A 113 -8.53 -0.13 -12.89
N ILE A 114 -8.04 0.57 -11.86
CA ILE A 114 -6.75 1.28 -11.89
C ILE A 114 -5.59 0.29 -12.09
N THR A 115 -5.55 -0.78 -11.29
CA THR A 115 -4.49 -1.80 -11.37
C THR A 115 -4.51 -2.54 -12.71
N GLN A 116 -5.70 -2.87 -13.23
CA GLN A 116 -5.84 -3.48 -14.56
C GLN A 116 -5.36 -2.54 -15.67
N GLN A 117 -5.76 -1.27 -15.63
CA GLN A 117 -5.33 -0.28 -16.61
C GLN A 117 -3.81 -0.12 -16.59
N ARG A 118 -3.20 0.04 -15.41
CA ARG A 118 -1.75 0.11 -15.25
C ARG A 118 -1.04 -1.14 -15.79
N ALA A 119 -1.56 -2.33 -15.50
CA ALA A 119 -0.99 -3.56 -16.02
C ALA A 119 -1.02 -3.58 -17.56
N THR A 120 -2.12 -3.14 -18.18
CA THR A 120 -2.21 -3.05 -19.64
C THR A 120 -1.29 -1.99 -20.24
N GLU A 121 -1.20 -0.82 -19.63
CA GLU A 121 -0.30 0.26 -20.07
C GLU A 121 1.16 -0.18 -19.96
N ASN A 122 1.56 -0.78 -18.84
CA ASN A 122 2.90 -1.31 -18.62
C ASN A 122 3.26 -2.41 -19.63
N ALA A 123 2.32 -3.33 -19.93
CA ALA A 123 2.53 -4.37 -20.94
C ALA A 123 2.69 -3.80 -22.36
N GLN A 124 1.89 -2.78 -22.72
CA GLN A 124 2.01 -2.10 -24.01
C GLN A 124 3.32 -1.33 -24.12
N THR A 125 3.73 -0.63 -23.06
CA THR A 125 5.00 0.10 -23.00
C THR A 125 6.18 -0.85 -23.12
N SER A 126 6.19 -1.95 -22.37
CA SER A 126 7.21 -3.00 -22.50
C SER A 126 7.30 -3.57 -23.92
N THR A 127 6.15 -3.82 -24.57
CA THR A 127 6.13 -4.29 -25.96
C THR A 127 6.72 -3.26 -26.93
N LYS A 128 6.40 -1.98 -26.78
CA LYS A 128 6.94 -0.89 -27.60
C LYS A 128 8.45 -0.73 -27.39
N VAL A 129 8.90 -0.76 -26.13
CA VAL A 129 10.31 -0.69 -25.74
C VAL A 129 11.08 -1.84 -26.40
N ASN A 130 10.63 -3.08 -26.25
CA ASN A 130 11.27 -4.25 -26.85
C ASN A 130 11.34 -4.18 -28.37
N LYS A 131 10.29 -3.68 -29.02
CA LYS A 131 10.31 -3.46 -30.48
C LYS A 131 11.33 -2.39 -30.89
N MET A 132 11.45 -1.30 -30.12
CA MET A 132 12.43 -0.24 -30.38
C MET A 132 13.87 -0.72 -30.16
N ILE A 133 14.11 -1.51 -29.11
CA ILE A 133 15.42 -2.11 -28.81
C ILE A 133 15.86 -3.01 -29.95
N ASN A 134 15.01 -3.97 -30.34
CA ASN A 134 15.31 -4.89 -31.43
C ASN A 134 15.61 -4.13 -32.72
N LEU A 135 14.83 -3.09 -33.05
CA LEU A 135 15.06 -2.27 -34.23
C LEU A 135 16.36 -1.46 -34.14
N ALA A 136 16.70 -0.90 -32.97
CA ALA A 136 17.89 -0.06 -32.79
C ALA A 136 19.20 -0.85 -32.97
N PHE A 137 19.23 -2.10 -32.48
CA PHE A 137 20.43 -2.94 -32.47
C PHE A 137 20.51 -3.95 -33.64
N ASP A 138 19.47 -4.10 -34.45
CA ASP A 138 19.52 -4.94 -35.67
C ASP A 138 20.37 -4.30 -36.77
N LEU A 139 21.63 -4.72 -36.87
CA LEU A 139 22.60 -4.22 -37.86
C LEU A 139 22.18 -4.43 -39.32
N THR A 140 21.18 -5.28 -39.59
CA THR A 140 20.63 -5.49 -40.94
C THR A 140 19.67 -4.38 -41.37
N GLN A 141 19.20 -3.55 -40.43
CA GLN A 141 18.24 -2.48 -40.70
C GLN A 141 18.92 -1.18 -41.16
N PRO A 142 18.22 -0.35 -41.98
CA PRO A 142 18.70 0.97 -42.39
C PRO A 142 19.12 1.85 -41.21
N ILE A 143 20.25 2.55 -41.35
CA ILE A 143 20.83 3.37 -40.27
C ILE A 143 19.87 4.45 -39.76
N ASP A 144 19.03 5.02 -40.63
CA ASP A 144 18.07 6.05 -40.25
C ASP A 144 16.94 5.50 -39.36
N LYS A 145 16.49 4.28 -39.63
CA LYS A 145 15.50 3.60 -38.78
C LYS A 145 16.08 3.27 -37.42
N ARG A 146 17.34 2.81 -37.37
CA ARG A 146 18.07 2.55 -36.13
C ARG A 146 18.28 3.82 -35.31
N LYS A 147 18.68 4.92 -35.94
CA LYS A 147 18.80 6.24 -35.30
C LYS A 147 17.47 6.72 -34.72
N SER A 148 16.38 6.59 -35.48
CA SER A 148 15.05 6.94 -35.00
C SER A 148 14.62 6.10 -33.78
N ALA A 149 14.88 4.79 -33.81
CA ALA A 149 14.62 3.91 -32.68
C ALA A 149 15.45 4.29 -31.45
N MET A 150 16.74 4.57 -31.62
CA MET A 150 17.61 5.04 -30.53
C MET A 150 17.13 6.37 -29.93
N ASN A 151 16.71 7.34 -30.74
CA ASN A 151 16.18 8.60 -30.25
C ASN A 151 14.92 8.38 -29.38
N ASN A 152 14.04 7.47 -29.79
CA ASN A 152 12.86 7.14 -28.99
C ASN A 152 13.22 6.44 -27.67
N ILE A 153 14.22 5.55 -27.67
CA ILE A 153 14.75 4.92 -26.43
C ILE A 153 15.30 6.00 -25.47
N VAL A 154 16.02 7.00 -25.98
CA VAL A 154 16.54 8.12 -25.17
C VAL A 154 15.41 8.94 -24.55
N VAL A 155 14.31 9.16 -25.26
CA VAL A 155 13.13 9.84 -24.71
C VAL A 155 12.50 9.01 -23.60
N LEU A 156 12.31 7.70 -23.83
CA LEU A 156 11.73 6.77 -22.85
C LEU A 156 12.59 6.64 -21.58
N ALA A 157 13.92 6.68 -21.72
CA ALA A 157 14.84 6.65 -20.58
C ALA A 157 14.71 7.86 -19.64
N ARG A 158 14.02 8.93 -20.06
CA ARG A 158 13.75 10.11 -19.22
C ARG A 158 12.46 9.99 -18.40
N GLU A 159 11.63 9.00 -18.67
CA GLU A 159 10.41 8.72 -17.92
C GLU A 159 10.70 7.64 -16.87
N ASP A 160 10.23 7.76 -15.63
CA ASP A 160 10.51 6.80 -14.55
C ASP A 160 10.17 5.35 -14.95
N VAL A 161 8.99 5.15 -15.55
CA VAL A 161 8.54 3.83 -16.02
C VAL A 161 9.41 3.31 -17.17
N GLY A 162 9.85 4.19 -18.06
CA GLY A 162 10.71 3.82 -19.18
C GLY A 162 12.13 3.47 -18.72
N ALA A 163 12.68 4.20 -17.75
CA ALA A 163 13.97 3.90 -17.13
C ALA A 163 13.96 2.54 -16.42
N ASP A 164 12.96 2.26 -15.58
CA ASP A 164 12.81 0.98 -14.89
C ASP A 164 12.72 -0.20 -15.87
N LEU A 165 11.98 -0.04 -16.97
CA LEU A 165 11.86 -1.07 -18.02
C LEU A 165 13.20 -1.32 -18.73
N LEU A 166 13.96 -0.26 -19.07
CA LEU A 166 15.26 -0.39 -19.75
C LEU A 166 16.31 -1.08 -18.86
N VAL A 167 16.31 -0.80 -17.56
CA VAL A 167 17.16 -1.49 -16.58
C VAL A 167 16.77 -2.97 -16.50
N LYS A 168 15.48 -3.29 -16.45
CA LYS A 168 15.00 -4.67 -16.38
C LYS A 168 15.39 -5.52 -17.61
N GLU A 169 15.44 -4.89 -18.79
CA GLU A 169 15.88 -5.51 -20.04
C GLU A 169 17.42 -5.53 -20.21
N GLY A 170 18.18 -4.98 -19.24
CA GLY A 170 19.65 -5.06 -19.20
C GLY A 170 20.39 -4.11 -20.16
N ILE A 171 19.79 -2.97 -20.50
CA ILE A 171 20.36 -1.99 -21.44
C ILE A 171 21.30 -0.98 -20.76
N PHE A 172 21.17 -0.82 -19.44
CA PHE A 172 22.00 0.03 -18.61
C PHE A 172 22.60 -0.77 -17.45
#